data_AF-A0A1F4E3A1-F1
#
_entry.id   AF-A0A1F4E3A1-F1
#
_cell.length_a   1.000
_cell.length_b   1.000
_cell.length_c   1.000
_cell.angle_alpha   90.00
_cell.angle_beta   90.00
_cell.angle_gamma   90.00
#
_symmetry.space_group_name_H-M   'P 1'
#
loop_
_entity.id
_entity.type
_entity.pdbx_description
1 polymer ?
#
loop_
_entity_poly.entity_id
_entity_poly.type
_entity_poly.pdbx_seq_one_letter_code
_entity_poly.pdbx_strand_id
1 'polypeptide(L)' 'MGSPTLEKVRSEALSLSEAERAELAHNLVASLDGPADPDVETAWDAEILRRLAEIDSGTANLIDREEFRRRMRDRMSRS' A
#
# COMPACT_ATOMS: atom_id res chain seq x y z
N MET A 1 2.02 -25.85 -10.13
CA MET A 1 2.59 -26.50 -8.93
C MET A 1 3.80 -25.68 -8.51
N GLY A 2 3.91 -25.26 -7.25
CA GLY A 2 5.10 -24.57 -6.77
C GLY A 2 6.35 -25.46 -6.84
N SER A 3 7.53 -24.86 -6.82
CA SER A 3 8.78 -25.60 -6.61
C SER A 3 8.70 -26.43 -5.32
N PRO A 4 9.35 -27.60 -5.21
CA PRO A 4 9.43 -28.35 -3.96
C PRO A 4 9.89 -27.50 -2.77
N THR A 5 10.76 -26.53 -3.01
CA THR A 5 11.20 -25.57 -2.00
C THR A 5 10.07 -24.63 -1.56
N LEU A 6 9.27 -24.14 -2.51
CA LEU A 6 8.14 -23.24 -2.21
C LEU A 6 7.08 -23.95 -1.37
N GLU A 7 6.74 -25.20 -1.70
CA GLU A 7 5.75 -25.97 -0.93
C GLU A 7 6.25 -26.27 0.48
N LYS A 8 7.55 -26.59 0.65
CA LYS A 8 8.16 -26.78 1.97
C LYS A 8 8.10 -25.50 2.82
N VAL A 9 8.56 -24.37 2.27
CA VAL A 9 8.53 -23.06 2.96
C VAL A 9 7.11 -22.68 3.34
N ARG A 10 6.13 -22.93 2.45
CA ARG A 10 4.72 -22.68 2.74
C ARG A 10 4.22 -23.53 3.90
N SER A 11 4.52 -24.83 3.91
CA SER A 11 4.12 -25.74 4.99
C SER A 11 4.72 -25.31 6.33
N GLU A 12 5.99 -24.94 6.35
CA GLU A 12 6.69 -24.47 7.57
C GLU A 12 6.11 -23.13 8.05
N ALA A 13 5.90 -22.17 7.15
CA ALA A 13 5.30 -20.88 7.48
C ALA A 13 3.88 -21.03 8.08
N LEU A 14 3.07 -21.97 7.57
CA LEU A 14 1.73 -22.22 8.12
C LEU A 14 1.74 -22.87 9.51
N SER A 15 2.87 -23.44 9.96
CA SER A 15 3.01 -24.02 11.30
C SER A 15 3.38 -22.98 12.38
N LEU A 16 3.79 -21.78 11.97
CA LEU A 16 4.13 -20.68 12.86
C LEU A 16 2.89 -20.10 13.56
N SER A 17 3.10 -19.39 14.67
CA SER A 17 2.04 -18.60 15.31
C SER A 17 1.57 -17.46 14.40
N GLU A 18 0.41 -16.88 14.69
CA GLU A 18 -0.13 -15.77 13.89
C GLU A 18 0.81 -14.57 13.82
N ALA A 19 1.44 -14.20 14.94
CA ALA A 19 2.38 -13.08 15.00
C ALA A 19 3.62 -13.34 14.12
N GLU A 20 4.22 -14.53 14.21
CA GLU A 20 5.38 -14.91 13.40
C GLU A 20 5.03 -14.98 11.90
N ARG A 21 3.83 -15.45 11.55
CA ARG A 21 3.35 -15.41 10.17
C ARG A 21 3.19 -13.98 9.65
N ALA A 22 2.66 -13.08 10.48
CA ALA A 22 2.51 -11.67 10.12
C ALA A 22 3.87 -11.00 9.89
N GLU A 23 4.85 -11.27 10.76
CA GLU A 23 6.23 -10.79 10.61
C GLU A 23 6.88 -11.35 9.34
N LEU A 24 6.77 -12.66 9.09
CA LEU A 24 7.30 -13.29 7.88
C LEU A 24 6.64 -12.72 6.61
N ALA A 25 5.32 -12.54 6.62
CA ALA A 25 4.60 -11.95 5.50
C ALA A 25 5.06 -10.51 5.24
N HIS A 26 5.23 -9.69 6.29
CA HIS A 26 5.76 -8.34 6.17
C HIS A 26 7.15 -8.34 5.51
N ASN A 27 8.07 -9.17 6.00
CA ASN A 27 9.43 -9.25 5.47
C ASN A 27 9.46 -9.75 4.01
N LEU A 28 8.61 -10.70 3.66
CA LEU A 28 8.48 -11.20 2.28
C LEU A 28 7.88 -10.15 1.35
N VAL A 29 6.94 -9.34 1.81
CA VAL A 29 6.39 -8.23 1.00
C VAL A 29 7.44 -7.14 0.83
N ALA A 30 8.12 -6.74 1.90
CA ALA A 30 9.18 -5.73 1.86
C ALA A 30 10.36 -6.15 0.97
N SER A 31 10.65 -7.45 0.86
CA SER A 31 11.70 -7.93 -0.05
C SER A 31 11.33 -7.89 -1.53
N LEU A 32 10.05 -7.71 -1.85
CA LEU A 32 9.57 -7.48 -3.22
C LEU A 32 9.63 -6.01 -3.62
N ASP A 33 9.83 -5.10 -2.66
CA ASP A 33 10.02 -3.69 -2.97
C ASP A 33 11.28 -3.55 -3.82
N GLY A 34 11.12 -2.90 -4.97
CA GLY A 34 12.24 -2.59 -5.86
C GLY A 34 13.22 -1.60 -5.23
N PRO A 35 14.34 -1.29 -5.90
CA PRO A 35 15.17 -0.17 -5.49
C PRO A 35 14.31 1.08 -5.33
N ALA A 36 14.54 1.83 -4.25
CA ALA A 36 13.85 3.09 -4.03
C ALA A 36 14.00 3.97 -5.27
N ASP A 37 12.87 4.47 -5.79
CA ASP A 37 12.88 5.45 -6.86
C ASP A 37 13.45 6.75 -6.29
N PRO A 38 14.63 7.22 -6.75
CA PRO A 38 15.26 8.42 -6.21
C PRO A 38 14.39 9.67 -6.44
N ASP A 39 13.49 9.63 -7.42
CA ASP A 39 12.62 10.75 -7.77
C ASP A 39 11.30 10.72 -7.00
N VAL A 40 11.01 9.67 -6.22
CA VAL A 40 9.71 9.52 -5.53
C VAL A 40 9.43 10.69 -4.60
N GLU A 41 10.40 11.09 -3.77
CA GLU A 41 10.25 12.21 -2.82
C GLU A 41 9.97 13.51 -3.57
N THR A 42 10.72 13.77 -4.65
CA THR A 42 10.55 14.98 -5.47
C THR A 42 9.19 15.00 -6.17
N ALA A 43 8.74 13.85 -6.69
CA ALA A 43 7.44 13.73 -7.33
C ALA A 43 6.28 13.93 -6.32
N TRP A 44 6.43 13.42 -5.09
CA TRP A 44 5.47 13.65 -4.01
C TRP A 44 5.42 15.11 -3.59
N ASP A 45 6.57 15.78 -3.41
CA ASP A 45 6.63 17.21 -3.10
C ASP A 45 5.94 18.05 -4.17
N ALA A 46 6.22 17.76 -5.45
CA ALA A 46 5.61 18.45 -6.58
C ALA A 46 4.07 18.27 -6.58
N GLU A 47 3.59 17.05 -6.32
CA GLU A 47 2.15 16.76 -6.26
C GLU A 47 1.46 17.44 -5.07
N ILE A 48 2.11 17.47 -3.91
CA ILE A 48 1.57 18.16 -2.71
C ILE A 48 1.44 19.65 -3.00
N LEU A 49 2.48 20.29 -3.54
CA LEU A 49 2.46 21.71 -3.88
C LEU A 49 1.39 22.03 -4.93
N ARG A 50 1.25 21.17 -5.95
CA ARG A 50 0.20 21.30 -6.97
C ARG A 50 -1.20 21.26 -6.34
N ARG A 51 -1.47 20.30 -5.45
CA ARG A 51 -2.78 20.18 -4.78
C ARG A 51 -3.08 21.34 -3.84
N LEU A 52 -2.07 21.83 -3.12
CA LEU A 52 -2.23 23.03 -2.29
C LEU A 52 -2.61 24.24 -3.14
N ALA A 53 -1.90 24.45 -4.27
CA ALA A 53 -2.23 25.54 -5.18
C ALA A 53 -3.67 25.46 -5.73
N GLU A 54 -4.14 24.26 -6.08
CA GLU A 54 -5.53 24.07 -6.54
C GLU A 54 -6.57 24.38 -5.46
N ILE A 55 -6.25 24.10 -4.19
CA ILE A 55 -7.10 24.45 -3.06
C ILE A 55 -7.12 25.96 -2.88
N ASP A 56 -5.95 26.60 -2.86
CA ASP A 56 -5.81 28.04 -2.66
C ASP A 56 -6.47 28.84 -3.80
N SER A 57 -6.40 28.36 -5.03
CA SER A 57 -7.09 28.97 -6.19
C SER A 57 -8.58 28.63 -6.28
N GLY A 58 -9.10 27.77 -5.40
CA GLY A 58 -10.50 27.35 -5.40
C GLY A 58 -10.89 26.47 -6.60
N THR A 59 -9.92 25.86 -7.29
CA THR A 59 -10.15 24.98 -8.44
C THR A 59 -10.19 23.51 -8.05
N ALA A 60 -9.78 23.17 -6.82
CA ALA A 60 -9.85 21.82 -6.30
C ALA A 60 -11.30 21.36 -6.09
N ASN A 61 -11.61 20.15 -6.59
CA ASN A 61 -12.87 19.47 -6.28
C ASN A 61 -12.76 18.73 -4.95
N LEU A 62 -13.15 19.42 -3.87
CA LEU A 62 -13.12 18.86 -2.53
C LEU A 62 -14.36 18.00 -2.25
N ILE A 63 -14.17 16.97 -1.44
CA ILE A 63 -15.25 16.18 -0.83
C ILE A 63 -15.13 16.27 0.68
N ASP A 64 -16.26 16.19 1.37
CA ASP A 64 -16.24 16.09 2.82
C ASP A 64 -15.69 14.73 3.28
N ARG A 65 -15.36 14.66 4.56
CA ARG A 65 -14.72 13.50 5.17
C ARG A 65 -15.62 12.27 5.22
N GLU A 66 -16.94 12.44 5.31
CA GLU A 66 -17.89 11.32 5.35
C GLU A 66 -17.99 10.66 3.99
N GLU A 67 -18.11 11.47 2.93
CA GLU A 67 -18.08 11.03 1.55
C GLU A 67 -16.76 10.34 1.19
N PHE A 68 -15.61 10.90 1.59
CA PHE A 68 -14.31 10.25 1.42
C PHE A 68 -14.27 8.84 2.04
N ARG A 69 -14.70 8.72 3.30
CA ARG A 69 -14.72 7.42 3.99
C ARG A 69 -15.67 6.43 3.33
N ARG A 70 -16.82 6.88 2.85
CA ARG A 70 -17.77 6.05 2.10
C ARG A 70 -17.12 5.48 0.85
N ARG A 71 -16.50 6.34 0.02
CA ARG A 71 -15.78 5.91 -1.20
C ARG A 71 -14.65 4.92 -0.92
N MET A 72 -13.88 5.14 0.14
CA MET A 72 -12.79 4.22 0.52
C MET A 72 -13.32 2.84 0.91
N ARG A 73 -14.39 2.77 1.72
CA ARG A 73 -15.03 1.49 2.07
C ARG A 73 -15.58 0.77 0.85
N ASP A 74 -16.28 1.51 -0.03
CA ASP A 74 -16.85 0.94 -1.26
C ASP A 74 -15.78 0.39 -2.21
N ARG A 75 -14.57 0.99 -2.22
CA ARG A 75 -13.43 0.52 -3.00
C ARG A 75 -12.78 -0.72 -2.39
N MET A 76 -12.67 -0.79 -1.06
CA MET A 76 -12.08 -1.93 -0.36
C MET A 76 -12.98 -3.17 -0.35
N SER A 77 -14.31 -3.01 -0.38
CA SER A 77 -15.24 -4.15 -0.46
C SER A 77 -15.41 -4.75 -1.86
N ARG A 78 -14.86 -4.08 -2.88
CA ARG A 78 -14.88 -4.52 -4.30
C ARG A 78 -13.61 -5.27 -4.72
N SER A 79 -12.59 -5.32 -3.86
CA SER A 79 -11.33 -6.04 -4.08
C SER A 79 -11.32 -7.35 -3.29
#